data_AF-A0A7V5C787-F1
#
_entry.id   AF-A0A7V5C787-F1
#
_cell.length_a   1.000
_cell.length_b   1.000
_cell.length_c   1.000
_cell.angle_alpha   90.00
_cell.angle_beta   90.00
_cell.angle_gamma   90.00
#
_symmetry.space_group_name_H-M   'P 1'
#
loop_
_entity.id
_entity.type
_entity.pdbx_description
1 polymer ?
#
loop_
_entity_poly.entity_id
_entity_poly.type
_entity_poly.pdbx_seq_one_letter_code
_entity_poly.pdbx_strand_id
1 'polypeptide(L)'
;PQIFDLLEDMEIPRVCFYHLVYAGRGSKLVEEDLSHEESRKTVDLIIDRTKALHEKGKPKEVLTVDNHADGPYLYMRLIKENPERAKDVLELLKMNEGNNSGRGIGCISWDGEVYADQFWRHHSFGNIKDRPFSEIWTDTSEPLMKKLKQKKKYVKDRCARCKWLDICGGNLRVRAEAVTGDVWAPDPACYLTDNEIT
;
A
#
# COMPACT_ATOMS: atom_id res chain seq x y z
N PRO A 1 -13.11 -9.74 13.09
CA PRO A 1 -12.75 -10.58 14.26
C PRO A 1 -12.82 -12.10 13.99
N GLN A 2 -13.96 -12.59 13.50
CA GLN A 2 -14.20 -14.04 13.30
C GLN A 2 -13.28 -14.72 12.28
N ILE A 3 -12.69 -13.95 11.35
CA ILE A 3 -11.70 -14.48 10.40
C ILE A 3 -10.50 -15.10 11.12
N PHE A 4 -10.07 -14.54 12.25
CA PHE A 4 -8.96 -15.12 13.01
C PHE A 4 -9.35 -16.39 13.77
N ASP A 5 -10.62 -16.54 14.13
CA ASP A 5 -11.13 -17.78 14.71
C ASP A 5 -11.10 -18.87 13.63
N LEU A 6 -11.55 -18.55 12.41
CA LEU A 6 -11.47 -19.44 11.25
C LEU A 6 -10.04 -19.87 10.92
N LEU A 7 -9.08 -18.92 10.95
CA LEU A 7 -7.65 -19.22 10.74
C LEU A 7 -7.11 -20.23 11.75
N GLU A 8 -7.54 -20.13 13.00
CA GLU A 8 -7.12 -21.01 14.07
C GLU A 8 -7.78 -22.38 13.98
N ASP A 9 -9.10 -22.42 13.78
CA ASP A 9 -9.91 -23.65 13.77
C ASP A 9 -9.64 -24.53 12.55
N MET A 10 -9.45 -23.91 11.38
CA MET A 10 -9.19 -24.63 10.13
C MET A 10 -7.69 -24.78 9.81
N GLU A 11 -6.82 -24.35 10.73
CA GLU A 11 -5.36 -24.37 10.56
C GLU A 11 -4.88 -23.68 9.27
N ILE A 12 -5.59 -22.66 8.80
CA ILE A 12 -5.24 -21.92 7.58
C ILE A 12 -3.90 -21.18 7.82
N PRO A 13 -2.90 -21.31 6.94
CA PRO A 13 -1.56 -20.78 7.19
C PRO A 13 -1.43 -19.27 6.93
N ARG A 14 -2.28 -18.69 6.06
CA ARG A 14 -2.15 -17.30 5.60
C ARG A 14 -3.51 -16.62 5.44
N VAL A 15 -3.57 -15.32 5.75
CA VAL A 15 -4.68 -14.41 5.41
C VAL A 15 -4.15 -13.09 4.86
N CYS A 16 -4.90 -12.47 3.97
CA CYS A 16 -4.66 -11.13 3.47
C CYS A 16 -5.88 -10.25 3.75
N PHE A 17 -5.68 -9.13 4.43
CA PHE A 17 -6.70 -8.09 4.64
C PHE A 17 -6.44 -6.94 3.68
N TYR A 18 -7.37 -6.74 2.74
CA TYR A 18 -7.27 -5.68 1.75
C TYR A 18 -7.98 -4.42 2.25
N HIS A 19 -7.27 -3.29 2.26
CA HIS A 19 -7.92 -1.99 2.34
C HIS A 19 -8.63 -1.71 1.02
N LEU A 20 -9.75 -1.00 1.07
CA LEU A 20 -10.54 -0.74 -0.13
C LEU A 20 -9.75 0.16 -1.10
N VAL A 21 -9.68 -0.27 -2.36
CA VAL A 21 -9.11 0.51 -3.46
C VAL A 21 -10.24 0.99 -4.36
N TYR A 22 -10.80 2.15 -4.04
CA TYR A 22 -11.74 2.83 -4.92
C TYR A 22 -10.97 3.51 -6.05
N ALA A 23 -11.14 2.99 -7.27
CA ALA A 23 -10.58 3.54 -8.50
C ALA A 23 -11.51 3.23 -9.68
N GLY A 24 -11.36 4.00 -10.76
CA GLY A 24 -12.15 3.83 -11.98
C GLY A 24 -13.67 3.86 -11.70
N ARG A 25 -14.39 2.80 -12.14
CA ARG A 25 -15.85 2.69 -11.95
C ARG A 25 -16.29 2.53 -10.49
N GLY A 26 -15.36 2.20 -9.59
CA GLY A 26 -15.62 2.04 -8.15
C GLY A 26 -15.34 3.30 -7.33
N SER A 27 -15.09 4.46 -7.94
CA SER A 27 -14.74 5.70 -7.21
C SER A 27 -15.80 6.14 -6.19
N LYS A 28 -17.08 5.81 -6.41
CA LYS A 28 -18.18 6.09 -5.47
C LYS A 28 -18.15 5.24 -4.19
N LEU A 29 -17.38 4.16 -4.16
CA LEU A 29 -17.23 3.31 -2.97
C LEU A 29 -16.41 3.95 -1.85
N VAL A 30 -15.89 5.16 -2.06
CA VAL A 30 -15.20 5.94 -1.02
C VAL A 30 -16.10 6.17 0.20
N GLU A 31 -17.42 6.26 0.03
CA GLU A 31 -18.39 6.43 1.12
C GLU A 31 -18.55 5.16 1.99
N GLU A 32 -18.13 4.01 1.47
CA GLU A 32 -18.17 2.71 2.16
C GLU A 32 -16.83 2.35 2.80
N ASP A 33 -15.80 3.20 2.64
CA ASP A 33 -14.50 2.98 3.26
C ASP A 33 -14.56 3.26 4.76
N LEU A 34 -13.67 2.60 5.51
CA LEU A 34 -13.56 2.83 6.95
C LEU A 34 -13.08 4.27 7.21
N SER A 35 -13.61 4.89 8.26
CA SER A 35 -12.99 6.10 8.79
C SER A 35 -11.57 5.82 9.27
N HIS A 36 -10.71 6.85 9.34
CA HIS A 36 -9.34 6.69 9.83
C HIS A 36 -9.25 6.07 11.23
N GLU A 37 -10.23 6.36 12.09
CA GLU A 37 -10.31 5.77 13.42
C GLU A 37 -10.64 4.28 13.37
N GLU A 38 -11.59 3.88 12.51
CA GLU A 38 -11.96 2.48 12.31
C GLU A 38 -10.84 1.69 11.64
N SER A 39 -10.14 2.26 10.65
CA SER A 39 -8.95 1.64 10.05
C SER A 39 -7.90 1.37 11.12
N ARG A 40 -7.61 2.36 11.98
CA ARG A 40 -6.62 2.22 13.06
C ARG A 40 -7.02 1.11 14.04
N LYS A 41 -8.26 1.13 14.54
CA LYS A 41 -8.79 0.08 15.44
C LYS A 41 -8.74 -1.30 14.81
N THR A 42 -9.02 -1.40 13.51
CA THR A 42 -8.99 -2.67 12.77
C THR A 42 -7.56 -3.19 12.62
N VAL A 43 -6.61 -2.33 12.27
CA VAL A 43 -5.19 -2.70 12.18
C VAL A 43 -4.66 -3.11 13.55
N ASP A 44 -5.02 -2.41 14.63
CA ASP A 44 -4.66 -2.83 15.99
C ASP A 44 -5.18 -4.22 16.34
N LEU A 45 -6.45 -4.49 16.02
CA LEU A 45 -7.04 -5.81 16.20
C LEU A 45 -6.28 -6.89 15.41
N ILE A 46 -5.92 -6.61 14.16
CA ILE A 46 -5.14 -7.54 13.32
C ILE A 46 -3.78 -7.83 13.97
N ILE A 47 -3.07 -6.80 14.45
CA ILE A 47 -1.78 -6.95 15.13
C ILE A 47 -1.94 -7.80 16.40
N ASP A 48 -2.92 -7.49 17.24
CA ASP A 48 -3.17 -8.20 18.50
C ASP A 48 -3.51 -9.68 18.29
N ARG A 49 -4.41 -9.96 17.34
CA ARG A 49 -4.81 -11.33 17.01
C ARG A 49 -3.66 -12.12 16.40
N THR A 50 -2.82 -11.49 15.57
CA THR A 50 -1.63 -12.11 15.01
C THR A 50 -0.62 -12.46 16.10
N LYS A 51 -0.34 -11.52 17.02
CA LYS A 51 0.54 -11.73 18.16
C LYS A 51 0.06 -12.89 19.04
N ALA A 52 -1.22 -12.90 19.39
CA ALA A 52 -1.82 -13.97 20.20
C ALA A 52 -1.69 -15.36 19.55
N LEU A 53 -1.83 -15.47 18.22
CA LEU A 53 -1.62 -16.75 17.52
C LEU A 53 -0.15 -17.19 17.55
N HIS A 54 0.79 -16.27 17.37
CA HIS A 54 2.23 -16.57 17.47
C HIS A 54 2.62 -17.01 18.88
N GLU A 55 2.08 -16.36 19.92
CA GLU A 55 2.30 -16.74 21.33
C GLU A 55 1.74 -18.14 21.66
N LYS A 56 0.68 -18.58 20.97
CA LYS A 56 0.15 -19.95 21.04
C LYS A 56 0.95 -20.98 20.23
N GLY A 57 2.05 -20.59 19.59
CA GLY A 57 2.83 -21.47 18.72
C GLY A 57 2.19 -21.77 17.36
N LYS A 58 1.25 -20.92 16.93
CA LYS A 58 0.56 -21.00 15.62
C LYS A 58 1.00 -19.83 14.74
N PRO A 59 2.20 -19.84 14.15
CA PRO A 59 2.70 -18.72 13.36
C PRO A 59 1.95 -18.61 12.03
N LYS A 60 0.83 -17.86 12.03
CA LYS A 60 0.08 -17.54 10.81
C LYS A 60 0.70 -16.34 10.10
N GLU A 61 0.66 -16.36 8.78
CA GLU A 61 1.12 -15.25 7.95
C GLU A 61 -0.05 -14.30 7.68
N VAL A 62 0.07 -13.08 8.17
CA VAL A 62 -1.00 -12.08 8.10
C VAL A 62 -0.48 -10.87 7.34
N LEU A 63 -1.12 -10.58 6.23
CA LEU A 63 -0.78 -9.44 5.38
C LEU A 63 -1.90 -8.40 5.44
N THR A 64 -1.53 -7.12 5.56
CA THR A 64 -2.40 -6.03 5.16
C THR A 64 -1.95 -5.50 3.81
N VAL A 65 -2.91 -5.24 2.92
CA VAL A 65 -2.65 -4.95 1.51
C VAL A 65 -3.34 -3.63 1.13
N ASP A 66 -2.72 -2.89 0.22
CA ASP A 66 -3.24 -1.65 -0.36
C ASP A 66 -3.38 -0.43 0.58
N ASN A 67 -2.72 -0.47 1.74
CA ASN A 67 -2.47 0.72 2.56
C ASN A 67 -1.07 0.67 3.19
N HIS A 68 -0.10 1.32 2.55
CA HIS A 68 1.31 1.29 2.99
C HIS A 68 1.56 2.12 4.26
N ALA A 69 0.56 2.82 4.79
CA ALA A 69 0.64 3.46 6.11
C ALA A 69 0.69 2.44 7.27
N ASP A 70 0.22 1.20 7.04
CA ASP A 70 0.25 0.13 8.04
C ASP A 70 1.67 -0.24 8.49
N GLY A 71 2.66 -0.18 7.59
CA GLY A 71 4.05 -0.45 7.90
C GLY A 71 4.63 0.52 8.95
N PRO A 72 4.63 1.84 8.67
CA PRO A 72 5.00 2.85 9.66
C PRO A 72 4.18 2.77 10.95
N TYR A 73 2.87 2.50 10.87
CA TYR A 73 2.02 2.35 12.05
C TYR A 73 2.47 1.18 12.94
N LEU A 74 2.69 0.01 12.34
CA LEU A 74 3.21 -1.17 13.02
C LEU A 74 4.57 -0.88 13.66
N TYR A 75 5.47 -0.20 12.97
CA TYR A 75 6.78 0.18 13.51
C TYR A 75 6.65 1.10 14.74
N MET A 76 5.84 2.15 14.66
CA MET A 76 5.62 3.09 15.77
C MET A 76 5.03 2.39 17.00
N ARG A 77 4.19 1.38 16.80
CA ARG A 77 3.66 0.53 17.86
C ARG A 77 4.74 -0.37 18.44
N LEU A 78 5.50 -1.07 17.59
CA LEU A 78 6.58 -1.97 18.00
C LEU A 78 7.70 -1.27 18.78
N ILE A 79 8.02 -0.01 18.48
CA ILE A 79 8.98 0.76 19.29
C ILE A 79 8.58 0.79 20.77
N LYS A 80 7.28 0.83 21.07
CA LYS A 80 6.76 0.87 22.45
C LYS A 80 6.73 -0.51 23.10
N GLU A 81 6.45 -1.55 22.32
CA GLU A 81 6.25 -2.91 22.84
C GLU A 81 7.51 -3.78 22.83
N ASN A 82 8.33 -3.67 21.79
CA ASN A 82 9.55 -4.45 21.58
C ASN A 82 10.54 -3.66 20.70
N PRO A 83 11.34 -2.75 21.31
CA PRO A 83 12.27 -1.89 20.57
C PRO A 83 13.32 -2.65 19.76
N GLU A 84 13.73 -3.84 20.20
CA GLU A 84 14.73 -4.63 19.50
C GLU A 84 14.17 -5.18 18.19
N ARG A 85 12.98 -5.81 18.25
CA ARG A 85 12.28 -6.29 17.05
C ARG A 85 11.89 -5.17 16.10
N ALA A 86 11.63 -3.97 16.62
CA ALA A 86 11.31 -2.81 15.80
C ALA A 86 12.45 -2.45 14.83
N LYS A 87 13.72 -2.67 15.20
CA LYS A 87 14.87 -2.42 14.32
C LYS A 87 14.83 -3.30 13.07
N ASP A 88 14.63 -4.61 13.26
CA ASP A 88 14.50 -5.57 12.16
C ASP A 88 13.34 -5.19 11.23
N VAL A 89 12.19 -4.85 11.83
CA VAL A 89 10.99 -4.47 11.07
C VAL A 89 11.24 -3.20 10.26
N LEU A 90 11.94 -2.21 10.82
CA LEU A 90 12.29 -0.99 10.08
C LEU A 90 13.18 -1.29 8.87
N GLU A 91 14.16 -2.20 9.01
CA GLU A 91 15.02 -2.61 7.91
C GLU A 91 14.21 -3.27 6.79
N LEU A 92 13.34 -4.22 7.14
CA LEU A 92 12.45 -4.88 6.18
C LEU A 92 11.51 -3.88 5.47
N LEU A 93 10.97 -2.92 6.21
CA LEU A 93 10.12 -1.87 5.65
C LEU A 93 10.87 -0.96 4.68
N LYS A 94 12.12 -0.60 4.99
CA LYS A 94 12.98 0.17 4.09
C LYS A 94 13.35 -0.61 2.82
N MET A 95 13.57 -1.92 2.93
CA MET A 95 13.81 -2.78 1.76
C MET A 95 12.58 -2.89 0.85
N ASN A 96 11.37 -2.91 1.42
CA ASN A 96 10.12 -3.03 0.67
C ASN A 96 9.76 -1.74 -0.10
N GLU A 97 10.10 -0.56 0.42
CA GLU A 97 9.86 0.77 -0.17
C GLU A 97 8.38 1.14 -0.46
N GLY A 98 7.42 0.34 0.01
CA GLY A 98 5.99 0.65 -0.04
C GLY A 98 5.40 0.58 -1.45
N ASN A 99 4.63 1.60 -1.85
CA ASN A 99 3.98 1.58 -3.16
C ASN A 99 5.01 1.56 -4.29
N ASN A 100 4.96 0.51 -5.12
CA ASN A 100 5.92 0.28 -6.20
C ASN A 100 5.33 0.40 -7.61
N SER A 101 4.10 0.92 -7.76
CA SER A 101 3.47 1.17 -9.07
C SER A 101 4.37 2.02 -9.97
N GLY A 102 4.60 1.58 -11.21
CA GLY A 102 5.47 2.27 -12.18
C GLY A 102 6.97 2.20 -11.90
N ARG A 103 7.40 1.47 -10.85
CA ARG A 103 8.81 1.28 -10.48
C ARG A 103 9.16 -0.21 -10.41
N GLY A 104 8.68 -0.89 -9.37
CA GLY A 104 8.93 -2.33 -9.12
C GLY A 104 7.75 -3.23 -9.45
N ILE A 105 6.55 -2.66 -9.65
CA ILE A 105 5.34 -3.36 -10.05
C ILE A 105 4.84 -2.74 -11.36
N GLY A 106 4.44 -3.59 -12.29
CA GLY A 106 3.68 -3.27 -13.50
C GLY A 106 2.67 -4.39 -13.78
N CYS A 107 1.61 -4.09 -14.51
CA CYS A 107 0.56 -5.04 -14.84
C CYS A 107 0.38 -5.11 -16.36
N ILE A 108 0.43 -6.31 -16.93
CA ILE A 108 0.09 -6.55 -18.33
C ILE A 108 -1.30 -7.19 -18.35
N SER A 109 -2.24 -6.56 -19.04
CA SER A 109 -3.60 -7.10 -19.14
C SER A 109 -3.74 -8.13 -20.25
N TRP A 110 -4.88 -8.81 -20.26
CA TRP A 110 -5.18 -9.93 -21.18
C TRP A 110 -5.16 -9.52 -22.66
N ASP A 111 -5.41 -8.24 -22.95
CA ASP A 111 -5.36 -7.63 -24.28
C ASP A 111 -3.96 -7.12 -24.68
N GLY A 112 -3.00 -7.17 -23.75
CA GLY A 112 -1.62 -6.74 -23.94
C GLY A 112 -1.30 -5.33 -23.43
N GLU A 113 -2.30 -4.60 -22.92
CA GLU A 113 -2.09 -3.25 -22.37
C GLU A 113 -1.24 -3.28 -21.09
N VAL A 114 -0.30 -2.33 -20.97
CA VAL A 114 0.64 -2.21 -19.85
C VAL A 114 0.22 -1.08 -18.92
N TYR A 115 -0.01 -1.40 -17.65
CA TYR A 115 -0.45 -0.49 -16.59
C TYR A 115 0.56 -0.40 -15.45
N ALA A 116 0.43 0.66 -14.63
CA ALA A 116 1.32 0.88 -13.48
C ALA A 116 1.15 -0.17 -12.39
N ASP A 117 -0.06 -0.69 -12.24
CA ASP A 117 -0.46 -1.74 -11.33
C ASP A 117 -1.83 -2.31 -11.76
N GLN A 118 -2.38 -3.24 -10.99
CA GLN A 118 -3.64 -3.92 -11.30
C GLN A 118 -4.89 -3.02 -11.18
N PHE A 119 -4.80 -1.89 -10.49
CA PHE A 119 -5.92 -0.99 -10.20
C PHE A 119 -5.97 0.20 -11.17
N TRP A 120 -4.82 0.63 -11.69
CA TRP A 120 -4.68 1.82 -12.55
C TRP A 120 -5.03 1.57 -14.02
N ARG A 121 -6.26 1.08 -14.26
CA ARG A 121 -6.68 0.52 -15.55
C ARG A 121 -7.12 1.57 -16.58
N HIS A 122 -7.20 2.84 -16.20
CA HIS A 122 -7.60 3.93 -17.10
C HIS A 122 -6.42 4.61 -17.81
N HIS A 123 -5.18 4.31 -17.45
CA HIS A 123 -3.98 4.87 -18.10
C HIS A 123 -3.02 3.77 -18.54
N SER A 124 -3.01 3.44 -19.83
CA SER A 124 -2.04 2.50 -20.41
C SER A 124 -0.75 3.22 -20.83
N PHE A 125 0.39 2.55 -20.63
CA PHE A 125 1.70 2.98 -21.13
C PHE A 125 2.02 2.43 -22.52
N GLY A 126 1.17 1.57 -23.08
CA GLY A 126 1.33 0.95 -24.39
C GLY A 126 0.95 -0.52 -24.38
N ASN A 127 0.99 -1.16 -25.55
CA ASN A 127 0.62 -2.56 -25.72
C ASN A 127 1.82 -3.42 -26.14
N ILE A 128 1.99 -4.57 -25.48
CA ILE A 128 3.10 -5.49 -25.77
C ILE A 128 3.04 -6.14 -27.16
N LYS A 129 1.89 -6.04 -27.85
CA LYS A 129 1.73 -6.48 -29.23
C LYS A 129 2.38 -5.53 -30.24
N ASP A 130 2.56 -4.26 -29.84
CA ASP A 130 3.14 -3.22 -30.70
C ASP A 130 4.63 -2.99 -30.41
N ARG A 131 5.03 -3.03 -29.13
CA ARG A 131 6.42 -2.80 -28.68
C ARG A 131 6.80 -3.74 -27.54
N PRO A 132 8.08 -4.14 -27.41
CA PRO A 132 8.52 -4.97 -26.28
C PRO A 132 8.24 -4.32 -24.93
N PHE A 133 7.83 -5.11 -23.93
CA PHE A 133 7.59 -4.60 -22.57
C PHE A 133 8.79 -3.86 -21.99
N SER A 134 10.02 -4.32 -22.27
CA SER A 134 11.25 -3.66 -21.80
C SER A 134 11.38 -2.22 -22.30
N GLU A 135 10.93 -1.93 -23.52
CA GLU A 135 10.92 -0.58 -24.06
C GLU A 135 9.80 0.25 -23.42
N ILE A 136 8.57 -0.26 -23.40
CA ILE A 136 7.42 0.42 -22.79
C ILE A 136 7.72 0.79 -21.33
N TRP A 137 8.25 -0.16 -20.56
CA TRP A 137 8.47 0.01 -19.14
C TRP A 137 9.62 0.96 -18.80
N THR A 138 10.60 1.11 -19.70
CA THR A 138 11.76 1.99 -19.49
C THR A 138 11.61 3.34 -20.18
N ASP A 139 10.61 3.51 -21.05
CA ASP A 139 10.32 4.74 -21.76
C ASP A 139 9.90 5.84 -20.77
N THR A 140 10.72 6.88 -20.65
CA THR A 140 10.45 8.06 -19.81
C THR A 140 10.07 9.29 -20.63
N SER A 141 9.82 9.11 -21.93
CA SER A 141 9.15 10.14 -22.73
C SER A 141 7.68 10.29 -22.32
N GLU A 142 7.07 9.22 -21.78
CA GLU A 142 5.74 9.26 -21.17
C GLU A 142 5.81 9.98 -19.79
N PRO A 143 5.12 11.12 -19.62
CA PRO A 143 5.27 11.96 -18.43
C PRO A 143 4.87 11.29 -17.11
N LEU A 144 3.85 10.44 -17.10
CA LEU A 144 3.41 9.77 -15.87
C LEU A 144 4.43 8.72 -15.42
N MET A 145 4.93 7.87 -16.33
CA MET A 145 5.98 6.88 -16.10
C MET A 145 7.23 7.53 -15.56
N LYS A 146 7.69 8.64 -16.19
CA LYS A 146 8.85 9.41 -15.71
C LYS A 146 8.66 9.86 -14.27
N LYS A 147 7.48 10.36 -13.90
CA LYS A 147 7.19 10.80 -12.53
C LYS A 147 7.04 9.62 -11.57
N LEU A 148 6.40 8.52 -11.97
CA LEU A 148 6.22 7.32 -11.12
C LEU A 148 7.56 6.69 -10.72
N LYS A 149 8.53 6.63 -11.64
CA LYS A 149 9.91 6.18 -11.34
C LYS A 149 10.61 7.04 -10.29
N GLN A 150 10.17 8.29 -10.11
CA GLN A 150 10.71 9.24 -9.15
C GLN A 150 9.63 9.78 -8.20
N LYS A 151 8.59 8.98 -7.90
CA LYS A 151 7.35 9.41 -7.24
C LYS A 151 7.57 10.25 -5.98
N LYS A 152 8.56 9.88 -5.16
CA LYS A 152 8.91 10.55 -3.90
C LYS A 152 9.24 12.04 -4.08
N LYS A 153 9.68 12.47 -5.27
CA LYS A 153 9.97 13.88 -5.59
C LYS A 153 8.73 14.72 -5.91
N TYR A 154 7.62 14.08 -6.26
CA TYR A 154 6.44 14.74 -6.81
C TYR A 154 5.25 14.78 -5.86
N VAL A 155 5.20 13.90 -4.86
CA VAL A 155 4.13 13.91 -3.84
C VAL A 155 4.03 15.28 -3.16
N LYS A 156 2.81 15.70 -2.84
CA LYS A 156 2.50 17.04 -2.34
C LYS A 156 2.17 17.04 -0.85
N ASP A 157 1.95 18.25 -0.33
CA ASP A 157 1.40 18.54 1.00
C ASP A 157 2.11 17.81 2.15
N ARG A 158 1.35 17.08 2.98
CA ARG A 158 1.87 16.33 4.13
C ARG A 158 2.84 15.23 3.71
N CYS A 159 2.64 14.61 2.55
CA CYS A 159 3.51 13.55 2.06
C CYS A 159 4.90 14.06 1.68
N ALA A 160 5.00 15.29 1.16
CA ALA A 160 6.28 15.89 0.75
C ALA A 160 7.28 16.08 1.91
N ARG A 161 6.77 16.16 3.15
CA ARG A 161 7.57 16.35 4.38
C ARG A 161 7.51 15.16 5.33
N CYS A 162 6.89 14.06 4.91
CA CYS A 162 6.66 12.89 5.75
C CYS A 162 7.95 12.07 5.91
N LYS A 163 8.39 11.84 7.15
CA LYS A 163 9.56 11.00 7.45
C LYS A 163 9.41 9.55 7.02
N TRP A 164 8.18 9.08 6.79
CA TRP A 164 7.87 7.71 6.35
C TRP A 164 7.78 7.57 4.83
N LEU A 165 8.02 8.63 4.06
CA LEU A 165 7.87 8.60 2.60
C LEU A 165 8.74 7.52 1.94
N ASP A 166 9.92 7.26 2.50
CA ASP A 166 10.82 6.22 1.98
C ASP A 166 10.31 4.79 2.20
N ILE A 167 9.44 4.58 3.18
CA ILE A 167 8.84 3.29 3.54
C ILE A 167 7.47 3.11 2.87
N CYS A 168 6.67 4.18 2.80
CA CYS A 168 5.30 4.11 2.29
C CYS A 168 5.22 4.36 0.78
N GLY A 169 6.18 5.10 0.20
CA GLY A 169 6.20 5.43 -1.22
C GLY A 169 5.08 6.38 -1.66
N GLY A 170 4.46 7.08 -0.70
CA GLY A 170 3.27 7.89 -0.92
C GLY A 170 1.98 7.09 -0.90
N ASN A 171 1.95 5.81 -0.56
CA ASN A 171 0.72 4.99 -0.61
C ASN A 171 0.12 4.89 -2.03
N LEU A 172 -1.16 4.54 -2.19
CA LEU A 172 -1.76 4.27 -3.50
C LEU A 172 -2.05 5.55 -4.28
N ARG A 173 -1.26 5.76 -5.33
CA ARG A 173 -1.35 6.96 -6.19
C ARG A 173 -2.63 6.99 -7.03
N VAL A 174 -3.10 5.83 -7.50
CA VAL A 174 -4.38 5.71 -8.22
C VAL A 174 -5.58 6.07 -7.33
N ARG A 175 -5.50 5.77 -6.02
CA ARG A 175 -6.55 6.12 -5.05
C ARG A 175 -6.57 7.63 -4.79
N ALA A 176 -5.39 8.24 -4.66
CA ALA A 176 -5.28 9.70 -4.59
C ALA A 176 -5.87 10.38 -5.83
N GLU A 177 -5.56 9.88 -7.03
CA GLU A 177 -6.13 10.37 -8.29
C GLU A 177 -7.66 10.22 -8.33
N ALA A 178 -8.18 9.06 -7.95
CA ALA A 178 -9.62 8.77 -8.03
C ALA A 178 -10.48 9.72 -7.19
N VAL A 179 -9.96 10.20 -6.05
CA VAL A 179 -10.70 11.11 -5.15
C VAL A 179 -10.42 12.57 -5.44
N THR A 180 -9.17 12.92 -5.73
CA THR A 180 -8.75 14.32 -5.82
C THR A 180 -8.60 14.83 -7.24
N GLY A 181 -8.55 13.93 -8.23
CA GLY A 181 -8.11 14.24 -9.59
C GLY A 181 -6.60 14.47 -9.73
N ASP A 182 -5.83 14.36 -8.63
CA ASP A 182 -4.38 14.59 -8.62
C ASP A 182 -3.62 13.36 -8.07
N VAL A 183 -2.90 12.70 -8.97
CA VAL A 183 -2.02 11.56 -8.69
C VAL A 183 -1.01 11.82 -7.56
N TRP A 184 -0.60 13.08 -7.40
CA TRP A 184 0.46 13.48 -6.47
C TRP A 184 -0.07 14.01 -5.14
N ALA A 185 -1.39 14.13 -5.00
CA ALA A 185 -2.01 14.47 -3.73
C ALA A 185 -1.77 13.37 -2.66
N PRO A 186 -1.93 13.70 -1.38
CA PRO A 186 -1.98 12.71 -0.31
C PRO A 186 -3.05 11.65 -0.60
N ASP A 187 -2.72 10.39 -0.31
CA ASP A 187 -3.70 9.32 -0.38
C ASP A 187 -4.73 9.48 0.76
N PRO A 188 -6.04 9.58 0.46
CA PRO A 188 -7.08 9.76 1.48
C PRO A 188 -7.15 8.63 2.51
N ALA A 189 -6.67 7.41 2.20
CA ALA A 189 -6.67 6.30 3.15
C ALA A 189 -5.50 6.35 4.18
N CYS A 190 -4.61 7.34 4.07
CA CYS A 190 -3.53 7.52 5.05
C CYS A 190 -4.09 8.05 6.38
N TYR A 191 -4.22 7.15 7.36
CA TYR A 191 -4.74 7.44 8.71
C TYR A 191 -3.65 7.87 9.72
N LEU A 192 -2.40 8.07 9.27
CA LEU A 192 -1.38 8.66 10.12
C LEU A 192 -1.71 10.14 10.35
N THR A 193 -1.47 10.62 11.56
CA THR A 193 -1.67 12.02 11.95
C THR A 193 -0.44 12.87 11.60
N ASP A 194 -0.58 14.20 11.60
CA ASP A 194 0.54 15.08 11.28
C ASP A 194 1.69 14.98 12.30
N ASN A 195 1.37 14.74 13.58
CA ASN A 195 2.38 14.51 14.61
C ASN A 195 3.19 13.21 14.39
N GLU A 196 2.57 12.19 13.78
CA GLU A 196 3.21 10.90 13.53
C GLU A 196 4.15 10.94 12.33
N ILE A 197 4.00 11.90 11.41
CA ILE A 197 4.77 11.99 10.16
C ILE A 197 5.93 13.00 10.21
N THR A 198 6.01 13.84 11.23
CA THR A 198 7.10 14.80 11.48
C THR A 198 8.23 14.20 12.30
#